data_AF-A0A529SCG4-F1
#
_entry.id   AF-A0A529SCG4-F1
#
_cell.length_a   1.000
_cell.length_b   1.000
_cell.length_c   1.000
_cell.angle_alpha   90.00
_cell.angle_beta   90.00
_cell.angle_gamma   90.00
#
_symmetry.space_group_name_H-M   'P 1'
#
loop_
_entity.id
_entity.type
_entity.pdbx_description
1 polymer ?
#
loop_
_entity_poly.entity_id
_entity_poly.type
_entity_poly.pdbx_seq_one_letter_code
_entity_poly.pdbx_strand_id
1 'polypeptide(L)'
;TDPRIRIVTLTITEKAYLRAADGSLDGAHPDIVHDLANPGSPKTAHGFLAEALARRSIAGTPPFTVLCCDNLPANGATLHRLLVEFAKLRDAGLGR
;
A
#
# COMPACT_ATOMS: atom_id res chain seq x y z
N THR A 1 -0.99 15.72 1.58
CA THR A 1 -1.20 15.10 0.26
C THR A 1 -1.61 16.20 -0.70
N ASP A 2 -1.17 16.19 -1.97
CA ASP A 2 -1.59 17.20 -2.96
C ASP A 2 -2.85 16.71 -3.72
N PRO A 3 -3.98 17.44 -3.71
CA PRO A 3 -5.22 17.06 -4.40
C PRO A 3 -5.06 16.88 -5.92
N ARG A 4 -4.09 17.55 -6.55
CA ARG A 4 -3.80 17.46 -7.99
C ARG A 4 -3.20 16.11 -8.39
N ILE A 5 -2.63 15.37 -7.44
CA ILE A 5 -2.13 14.02 -7.68
C ILE A 5 -3.33 13.07 -7.78
N ARG A 6 -3.51 12.51 -8.98
CA ARG A 6 -4.59 11.57 -9.32
C ARG A 6 -4.08 10.16 -9.64
N ILE A 7 -2.79 9.99 -9.91
CA ILE A 7 -2.15 8.71 -10.21
C ILE A 7 -0.82 8.65 -9.46
N VAL A 8 -0.53 7.49 -8.86
CA VAL A 8 0.78 7.12 -8.31
C VAL A 8 1.25 5.87 -9.05
N THR A 9 2.42 5.95 -9.69
CA THR A 9 3.00 4.81 -10.44
C THR A 9 4.07 4.10 -9.61
N LEU A 10 4.19 2.77 -9.75
CA LEU A 10 5.21 1.96 -9.08
C LEU A 10 6.13 1.24 -10.08
N THR A 11 7.44 1.35 -9.86
CA THR A 11 8.52 0.58 -10.51
C THR A 11 9.57 0.22 -9.45
N ILE A 12 9.12 -0.54 -8.44
CA ILE A 12 9.84 -0.81 -7.20
C ILE A 12 10.47 -2.21 -7.15
N THR A 13 10.35 -2.99 -8.23
CA THR A 13 10.73 -4.40 -8.35
C THR A 13 9.84 -5.34 -7.54
N GLU A 14 9.79 -6.62 -7.93
CA GLU A 14 8.92 -7.63 -7.28
C GLU A 14 9.19 -7.82 -5.78
N LYS A 15 10.43 -7.58 -5.33
CA LYS A 15 10.83 -7.79 -3.93
C LYS A 15 10.20 -6.78 -2.98
N ALA A 16 9.96 -5.55 -3.45
CA ALA A 16 9.41 -4.47 -2.62
C ALA A 16 7.92 -4.65 -2.30
N TYR A 17 7.25 -5.64 -2.90
CA TYR A 17 5.87 -6.02 -2.55
C TYR A 17 5.78 -6.91 -1.31
N LEU A 18 6.92 -7.29 -0.70
CA LEU A 18 7.00 -7.97 0.60
C LEU A 18 5.99 -9.11 0.75
N ARG A 19 6.05 -10.06 -0.19
CA ARG A 19 5.15 -11.21 -0.25
C ARG A 19 5.73 -12.41 0.48
N ALA A 20 4.88 -13.13 1.20
CA ALA A 20 5.18 -14.46 1.71
C ALA A 20 5.20 -15.49 0.57
N ALA A 21 5.63 -16.72 0.87
CA ALA A 21 5.76 -17.80 -0.12
C ALA A 21 4.43 -18.21 -0.78
N ASP A 22 3.31 -18.02 -0.09
CA ASP A 22 1.95 -18.26 -0.60
C ASP A 22 1.41 -17.07 -1.43
N GLY A 23 2.18 -16.00 -1.56
CA GLY A 23 1.83 -14.78 -2.27
C GLY A 23 1.02 -13.78 -1.45
N SER A 24 0.65 -14.07 -0.20
CA SER A 24 0.08 -13.10 0.74
C SER A 24 1.10 -12.03 1.11
N LEU A 25 0.66 -10.94 1.74
CA LEU A 25 1.54 -9.98 2.37
C LEU A 25 2.29 -10.66 3.52
N ASP A 26 3.62 -10.52 3.53
CA ASP A 26 4.45 -10.97 4.65
C ASP A 26 4.27 -10.03 5.85
N GLY A 27 3.24 -10.29 6.65
CA GLY A 27 2.93 -9.54 7.86
C GLY A 27 4.02 -9.62 8.95
N ALA A 28 4.94 -10.58 8.85
CA ALA A 28 6.06 -10.73 9.78
C ALA A 28 7.31 -9.97 9.31
N HIS A 29 7.32 -9.44 8.08
CA HIS A 29 8.45 -8.68 7.56
C HIS A 29 8.73 -7.45 8.46
N PRO A 30 9.98 -7.20 8.89
CA PRO A 30 10.29 -6.12 9.83
C PRO A 30 9.79 -4.74 9.41
N ASP A 31 9.85 -4.42 8.11
CA ASP A 31 9.34 -3.14 7.60
C ASP A 31 7.81 -3.06 7.57
N ILE A 32 7.10 -4.18 7.41
CA ILE A 32 5.63 -4.20 7.53
C ILE A 32 5.23 -3.98 8.98
N VAL A 33 5.88 -4.68 9.91
CA VAL A 33 5.68 -4.49 11.35
C VAL A 33 5.99 -3.04 11.76
N HIS A 34 7.08 -2.47 11.24
CA HIS A 34 7.44 -1.06 11.46
C HIS A 34 6.32 -0.13 10.98
N ASP A 35 5.82 -0.30 9.76
CA ASP A 35 4.81 0.58 9.17
C ASP A 35 3.46 0.50 9.87
N LEU A 36 3.07 -0.68 10.35
CA LEU A 36 1.88 -0.87 11.16
C LEU A 36 1.98 -0.15 12.51
N ALA A 37 3.15 -0.19 13.16
CA ALA A 37 3.40 0.49 14.42
C ALA A 37 3.60 2.02 14.26
N ASN A 38 4.10 2.47 13.11
CA ASN A 38 4.50 3.86 12.85
C ASN A 38 3.86 4.42 11.56
N PRO A 39 2.52 4.47 11.45
CA PRO A 39 1.83 4.84 10.20
C PRO A 39 2.16 6.25 9.71
N GLY A 40 2.59 7.15 10.60
CA GLY A 40 3.02 8.51 10.25
C GLY A 40 4.44 8.60 9.64
N SER A 41 5.23 7.53 9.74
CA SER A 41 6.62 7.45 9.24
C SER A 41 6.90 6.07 8.61
N PRO A 42 6.18 5.72 7.52
CA PRO A 42 6.33 4.42 6.86
C PRO A 42 7.65 4.31 6.09
N LYS A 43 8.05 3.07 5.81
CA LYS A 43 9.22 2.66 5.04
C LYS A 43 8.84 1.93 3.75
N THR A 44 7.70 1.25 3.73
CA THR A 44 7.27 0.42 2.60
C THR A 44 6.32 1.17 1.68
N ALA A 45 6.21 0.72 0.43
CA ALA A 45 5.22 1.24 -0.51
C ALA A 45 3.79 1.10 0.06
N HIS A 46 3.47 -0.02 0.73
CA HIS A 46 2.16 -0.25 1.36
C HIS A 46 1.86 0.80 2.43
N GLY A 47 2.82 1.07 3.33
CA GLY A 47 2.68 2.08 4.37
C GLY A 47 2.47 3.49 3.81
N PHE A 48 3.29 3.90 2.83
CA PHE A 48 3.14 5.20 2.17
C PHE A 48 1.79 5.35 1.46
N LEU A 49 1.37 4.34 0.70
CA LEU A 49 0.12 4.37 -0.05
C LEU A 49 -1.08 4.39 0.89
N ALA A 50 -1.11 3.52 1.90
CA ALA A 50 -2.20 3.46 2.88
C ALA A 50 -2.30 4.77 3.68
N GLU A 51 -1.18 5.34 4.11
CA GLU A 51 -1.17 6.61 4.85
C GLU A 51 -1.62 7.78 3.98
N ALA A 52 -1.16 7.86 2.73
CA ALA A 52 -1.59 8.90 1.82
C ALA A 52 -3.10 8.81 1.53
N LEU A 53 -3.64 7.60 1.35
CA LEU A 53 -5.08 7.38 1.15
C LEU A 53 -5.88 7.72 2.41
N ALA A 54 -5.41 7.33 3.59
CA ALA A 54 -6.02 7.68 4.88
C ALA A 54 -6.13 9.20 5.06
N ARG A 55 -5.02 9.92 4.85
CA ARG A 55 -5.00 11.39 4.95
C ARG A 55 -5.93 12.05 3.94
N ARG A 56 -6.00 11.53 2.71
CA ARG A 56 -6.94 12.04 1.69
C ARG A 56 -8.38 11.84 2.11
N SER A 57 -8.72 10.65 2.61
CA SER A 57 -10.06 10.34 3.12
C SER A 57 -10.48 11.28 4.24
N ILE A 58 -9.62 11.48 5.25
CA ILE A 58 -9.88 12.41 6.38
C ILE A 58 -10.10 13.84 5.89
N ALA A 59 -9.33 14.28 4.89
CA ALA A 59 -9.43 15.62 4.31
C ALA A 59 -10.53 15.77 3.23
N GLY A 60 -11.37 14.75 3.00
CA GLY A 60 -12.39 14.77 1.94
C GLY A 60 -11.82 14.88 0.52
N THR A 61 -10.54 14.56 0.33
CA THR A 61 -9.89 14.58 -0.98
C THR A 61 -10.10 13.23 -1.69
N PRO A 62 -10.55 13.19 -2.96
CA PRO A 62 -10.76 11.94 -3.68
C PRO A 62 -9.48 11.06 -3.74
N PRO A 63 -9.57 9.73 -3.74
CA PRO A 63 -8.38 8.87 -3.84
C PRO A 63 -7.66 9.04 -5.18
N PHE A 64 -6.41 8.57 -5.24
CA PHE A 64 -5.66 8.43 -6.49
C PHE A 64 -5.67 6.97 -6.95
N THR A 65 -5.48 6.77 -8.26
CA THR A 65 -5.21 5.45 -8.83
C THR A 65 -3.76 5.04 -8.52
N VAL A 66 -3.54 3.79 -8.14
CA VAL A 66 -2.18 3.22 -8.07
C VAL A 66 -1.96 2.37 -9.33
N LEU A 67 -1.03 2.79 -10.17
CA LEU A 67 -0.68 2.13 -11.42
C LEU A 67 0.63 1.35 -11.24
N CYS A 68 0.53 0.03 -11.21
CA CYS A 68 1.71 -0.83 -11.16
C CYS A 68 2.35 -0.95 -12.54
N CYS A 69 3.64 -0.62 -12.66
CA CYS A 69 4.43 -0.75 -13.88
C CYS A 69 5.55 -1.80 -13.74
N ASP A 70 5.57 -2.56 -12.64
CA ASP A 70 6.49 -3.67 -12.43
C ASP A 70 6.06 -4.92 -13.23
N ASN A 71 7.05 -5.74 -13.56
CA ASN A 71 6.87 -7.03 -14.22
C ASN A 71 6.39 -8.08 -13.21
N LEU A 72 5.13 -7.98 -12.80
CA LEU A 72 4.50 -8.87 -11.83
C LEU A 72 3.29 -9.57 -12.49
N PRO A 73 3.07 -10.87 -12.28
CA PRO A 73 1.84 -11.51 -12.75
C PRO A 73 0.61 -10.82 -12.19
N ALA A 74 -0.34 -10.49 -13.07
CA ALA A 74 -1.56 -9.75 -12.74
C ALA A 74 -1.27 -8.52 -11.84
N ASN A 75 -0.25 -7.74 -12.20
CA ASN A 75 0.40 -6.74 -11.34
C ASN A 75 -0.57 -5.84 -10.54
N GLY A 76 -1.59 -5.28 -11.18
CA GLY A 76 -2.60 -4.44 -10.54
C GLY A 76 -3.46 -5.20 -9.52
N ALA A 77 -3.91 -6.41 -9.86
CA ALA A 77 -4.69 -7.26 -8.95
C ALA A 77 -3.84 -7.73 -7.76
N THR A 78 -2.59 -8.09 -8.00
CA THR A 78 -1.64 -8.47 -6.96
C THR A 78 -1.38 -7.32 -6.00
N LEU A 79 -1.05 -6.12 -6.50
CA LEU A 79 -0.87 -4.93 -5.68
C LEU A 79 -2.12 -4.56 -4.90
N HIS A 80 -3.30 -4.58 -5.54
CA HIS A 80 -4.57 -4.28 -4.89
C HIS A 80 -4.80 -5.21 -3.69
N ARG A 81 -4.63 -6.53 -3.88
CA ARG A 81 -4.80 -7.51 -2.81
C ARG A 81 -3.84 -7.25 -1.64
N LEU A 82 -2.55 -7.05 -1.92
CA LEU A 82 -1.54 -6.81 -0.87
C LEU A 82 -1.78 -5.51 -0.11
N LEU A 83 -2.19 -4.44 -0.82
CA LEU A 83 -2.52 -3.16 -0.20
C LEU A 83 -3.77 -3.27 0.69
N VAL A 84 -4.78 -4.03 0.27
CA VAL A 84 -5.97 -4.32 1.08
C VAL A 84 -5.62 -5.18 2.30
N GLU A 85 -4.76 -6.19 2.16
CA GLU A 85 -4.26 -7.00 3.29
C GLU A 85 -3.52 -6.11 4.31
N PHE A 86 -2.61 -5.23 3.85
CA PHE A 86 -1.92 -4.27 4.70
C PHE A 86 -2.91 -3.31 5.39
N ALA A 87 -3.85 -2.75 4.63
CA ALA A 87 -4.84 -1.82 5.15
C ALA A 87 -5.71 -2.47 6.24
N LYS A 88 -6.13 -3.72 6.06
CA LYS A 88 -6.88 -4.49 7.06
C LYS A 88 -6.09 -4.74 8.34
N LEU A 89 -4.79 -5.03 8.23
CA LEU A 89 -3.91 -5.18 9.40
C LEU A 89 -3.75 -3.87 10.18
N ARG A 90 -3.75 -2.74 9.46
CA ARG A 90 -3.61 -1.41 10.04
C ARG A 90 -4.89 -0.94 10.73
N ASP A 91 -6.02 -0.98 10.02
CA ASP A 91 -7.32 -0.49 10.48
C ASP A 91 -8.43 -1.09 9.58
N ALA A 92 -9.39 -1.79 10.17
CA ALA A 92 -10.49 -2.41 9.43
C ALA A 92 -11.35 -1.41 8.62
N GLY A 93 -11.36 -0.12 8.99
CA GLY A 93 -12.02 0.95 8.26
C GLY A 93 -11.30 1.39 6.97
N LEU A 94 -10.01 1.06 6.83
CA LEU A 94 -9.16 1.44 5.69
C LEU A 94 -9.15 0.41 4.54
N GLY A 95 -9.46 -0.85 4.82
CA GLY A 95 -9.37 -1.95 3.85
C GLY A 95 -10.61 -2.21 2.99
N ARG A 96 -11.33 -1.14 2.59
CA ARG A 96 -12.57 -1.22 1.78
C ARG A 96 -12.31 -1.05 0.29
#